data_AF-A0A318TB15-F1
#
_entry.id   AF-A0A318TB15-F1
#
_cell.length_a   1.000
_cell.length_b   1.000
_cell.length_c   1.000
_cell.angle_alpha   90.00
_cell.angle_beta   90.00
_cell.angle_gamma   90.00
#
_symmetry.space_group_name_H-M   'P 1'
#
loop_
_entity.id
_entity.type
_entity.pdbx_description
1 polymer ?
#
loop_
_entity_poly.entity_id
_entity_poly.type
_entity_poly.pdbx_seq_one_letter_code
_entity_poly.pdbx_strand_id
1 'polypeptide(L)'
;MTEILTTTQGQQGLPRYFAAVFSRAGAITRGRLDVVLPDGRRFRAEGAEPGHLAEIRVHDPGLFARLIREGDLGFCDAYIEGGWTTPDLMAFMDFIQDGAEAALDGFPGQRLLRAWERLRFRLQGNSKGQARRNIARHYDLGNAFYELWLDETMTYSSALFDEGAQSLEAAQRRKYDSIIDEMGAKPGDHVLEIGCGWGGFAEHAAGTRGLRVTGLTISREQYDFAAARIAAAGLQDRVTLKLQDYRDERGHYDGIASIEMFEAVGERYWPVYFETLKARLKPGRQATLQVITIAEERWEAYRGGVDFIQRYIFPGGMLPSPSVLRAQAASAGLGLVRSIEFGESYSRTLRHWYDRFEARRDEVAAQGFDQRFRRMWDLYLCACAGAFSGGNCDVTQITLARPA
;
A
#
# COMPACT_ATOMS: atom_id res chain seq x y z
N MET A 1 -12.68 26.65 -29.93
CA MET A 1 -12.75 25.26 -29.44
C MET A 1 -11.62 24.51 -30.10
N THR A 2 -10.70 23.93 -29.33
CA THR A 2 -9.62 23.12 -29.88
C THR A 2 -10.23 21.87 -30.53
N GLU A 3 -9.87 21.59 -31.77
CA GLU A 3 -10.30 20.39 -32.49
C GLU A 3 -9.88 19.13 -31.72
N ILE A 4 -10.80 18.18 -31.57
CA ILE A 4 -10.55 16.90 -30.90
C ILE A 4 -10.30 15.86 -31.99
N LEU A 5 -9.10 15.31 -32.01
CA LEU A 5 -8.67 14.30 -32.98
C LEU A 5 -8.93 12.91 -32.40
N THR A 6 -9.52 12.01 -33.18
CA THR A 6 -9.73 10.60 -32.77
C THR A 6 -8.77 9.63 -33.47
N THR A 7 -7.91 10.14 -34.36
CA THR A 7 -6.94 9.35 -35.12
C THR A 7 -5.63 10.10 -35.27
N THR A 8 -4.52 9.35 -35.34
CA THR A 8 -3.19 9.87 -35.69
C THR A 8 -2.92 9.86 -37.19
N GLN A 9 -3.80 9.25 -37.98
CA GLN A 9 -3.66 9.20 -39.44
C GLN A 9 -3.75 10.60 -40.05
N GLY A 10 -2.81 10.93 -40.94
CA GLY A 10 -2.74 12.25 -41.60
C GLY A 10 -2.14 13.36 -40.73
N GLN A 11 -1.82 13.07 -39.46
CA GLN A 11 -1.19 14.04 -38.56
C GLN A 11 0.33 14.03 -38.73
N GLN A 12 0.92 15.22 -38.89
CA GLN A 12 2.37 15.39 -38.99
C GLN A 12 2.98 15.91 -37.69
N GLY A 13 4.30 15.78 -37.53
CA GLY A 13 5.03 16.30 -36.37
C GLY A 13 4.63 15.67 -35.04
N LEU A 14 4.11 14.45 -35.04
CA LEU A 14 3.76 13.75 -33.80
C LEU A 14 5.01 13.34 -33.02
N PRO A 15 4.97 13.34 -31.68
CA PRO A 15 6.06 12.83 -30.85
C PRO A 15 6.44 11.39 -31.25
N ARG A 16 7.73 11.07 -31.10
CA ARG A 16 8.24 9.75 -31.47
C ARG A 16 7.47 8.65 -30.73
N TYR A 17 6.97 7.67 -31.48
CA TYR A 17 6.14 6.56 -31.01
C TYR A 17 4.72 6.90 -30.51
N PHE A 18 4.31 8.16 -30.50
CA PHE A 18 2.96 8.53 -30.05
C PHE A 18 1.86 7.78 -30.79
N ALA A 19 1.94 7.71 -32.13
CA ALA A 19 0.93 7.00 -32.93
C ALA A 19 0.79 5.52 -32.55
N ALA A 20 1.90 4.85 -32.23
CA ALA A 20 1.91 3.44 -31.84
C ALA A 20 1.37 3.22 -30.42
N VAL A 21 1.60 4.16 -29.50
CA VAL A 21 1.02 4.12 -28.15
C VAL A 21 -0.48 4.44 -28.22
N PHE A 22 -0.85 5.48 -28.95
CA PHE A 22 -2.24 5.92 -29.07
C PHE A 22 -3.12 4.89 -29.78
N SER A 23 -2.60 4.13 -30.75
CA SER A 23 -3.37 3.04 -31.36
C SER A 23 -3.78 1.95 -30.37
N ARG A 24 -3.00 1.75 -29.29
CA ARG A 24 -3.39 0.82 -28.21
C ARG A 24 -4.46 1.41 -27.30
N ALA A 25 -4.44 2.72 -27.07
CA ALA A 25 -5.55 3.41 -26.40
C ALA A 25 -6.86 3.26 -27.21
N GLY A 26 -6.79 3.13 -28.54
CA GLY A 26 -7.96 2.79 -29.36
C GLY A 26 -8.64 1.45 -29.02
N ALA A 27 -8.03 0.59 -28.21
CA ALA A 27 -8.60 -0.68 -27.73
C ALA A 27 -9.32 -0.55 -26.37
N ILE A 28 -9.40 0.65 -25.79
CA ILE A 28 -10.16 0.90 -24.55
C ILE A 28 -11.63 0.58 -24.80
N THR A 29 -12.23 -0.24 -23.93
CA THR A 29 -13.65 -0.63 -24.01
C THR A 29 -14.57 0.25 -23.18
N ARG A 30 -14.07 0.81 -22.07
CA ARG A 30 -14.81 1.62 -21.09
C ARG A 30 -14.16 2.98 -20.86
N GLY A 31 -14.97 4.02 -20.71
CA GLY A 31 -14.48 5.35 -20.36
C GLY A 31 -13.76 6.08 -21.49
N ARG A 32 -12.99 7.11 -21.15
CA ARG A 32 -12.41 8.04 -22.13
C ARG A 32 -11.04 8.54 -21.70
N LEU A 33 -10.07 8.50 -22.61
CA LEU A 33 -8.74 9.07 -22.44
C LEU A 33 -8.51 10.21 -23.44
N ASP A 34 -8.26 11.41 -22.92
CA ASP A 34 -7.76 12.55 -23.68
C ASP A 34 -6.25 12.71 -23.50
N VAL A 35 -5.49 12.74 -24.60
CA VAL A 35 -4.05 13.01 -24.62
C VAL A 35 -3.83 14.40 -25.23
N VAL A 36 -3.36 15.35 -24.43
CA VAL A 36 -3.02 16.70 -24.87
C VAL A 36 -1.51 16.78 -25.10
N LEU A 37 -1.10 17.05 -26.35
CA LEU A 37 0.30 17.18 -26.74
C LEU A 37 0.84 18.60 -26.42
N PRO A 38 2.18 18.80 -26.38
CA PRO A 38 2.78 20.12 -26.10
C PRO A 38 2.38 21.21 -27.10
N ASP A 39 2.00 20.85 -28.32
CA ASP A 39 1.53 21.77 -29.36
C ASP A 39 0.04 22.13 -29.24
N GLY A 40 -0.64 21.65 -28.19
CA GLY A 40 -2.04 21.92 -27.90
C GLY A 40 -3.03 20.98 -28.59
N ARG A 41 -2.58 20.08 -29.48
CA ARG A 41 -3.48 19.09 -30.08
C ARG A 41 -4.00 18.12 -29.03
N ARG A 42 -5.30 17.81 -29.11
CA ARG A 42 -5.99 16.84 -28.24
C ARG A 42 -6.36 15.60 -29.03
N PHE A 43 -5.93 14.45 -28.54
CA PHE A 43 -6.27 13.15 -29.10
C PHE A 43 -7.16 12.37 -28.13
N ARG A 44 -8.30 11.86 -28.60
CA ARG A 44 -9.29 11.17 -27.79
C ARG A 44 -9.43 9.71 -28.17
N ALA A 45 -9.26 8.84 -27.19
CA ALA A 45 -9.70 7.45 -27.25
C ALA A 45 -10.92 7.28 -26.34
N GLU A 46 -11.97 6.64 -26.83
CA GLU A 46 -13.25 6.51 -26.12
C GLU A 46 -13.80 5.10 -26.34
N GLY A 47 -14.12 4.44 -25.23
CA GLY A 47 -14.76 3.13 -25.23
C GLY A 47 -16.25 3.21 -25.52
N ALA A 48 -16.85 2.07 -25.88
CA ALA A 48 -18.28 1.97 -26.12
C ALA A 48 -19.11 2.00 -24.82
N GLU A 49 -18.49 1.62 -23.70
CA GLU A 49 -19.14 1.55 -22.40
C GLU A 49 -18.81 2.78 -21.53
N PRO A 50 -19.75 3.23 -20.66
CA PRO A 50 -19.46 4.25 -19.66
C PRO A 50 -18.32 3.83 -18.73
N GLY A 51 -17.49 4.80 -18.32
CA GLY A 51 -16.38 4.59 -17.40
C GLY A 51 -15.70 5.90 -17.02
N HIS A 52 -14.55 5.80 -16.36
CA HIS A 52 -13.79 6.97 -15.92
C HIS A 52 -13.32 7.86 -17.09
N LEU A 53 -13.25 9.16 -16.83
CA LEU A 53 -12.77 10.16 -17.77
C LEU A 53 -11.37 10.60 -17.33
N ALA A 54 -10.39 10.31 -18.16
CA ALA A 54 -8.99 10.58 -17.90
C ALA A 54 -8.43 11.58 -18.93
N GLU A 55 -7.52 12.45 -18.47
CA GLU A 55 -6.75 13.33 -19.34
C GLU A 55 -5.28 13.27 -18.96
N ILE A 56 -4.39 13.11 -19.93
CA ILE A 56 -2.96 13.35 -19.74
C ILE A 56 -2.52 14.55 -20.57
N ARG A 57 -1.73 15.43 -19.96
CA ARG A 57 -1.06 16.57 -20.59
C ARG A 57 0.42 16.25 -20.68
N VAL A 58 0.90 16.09 -21.90
CA VAL A 58 2.30 15.76 -22.18
C VAL A 58 3.10 17.05 -22.24
N HIS A 59 4.17 17.11 -21.44
CA HIS A 59 5.11 18.24 -21.43
C HIS A 59 6.43 17.85 -22.11
N ASP A 60 6.86 16.60 -21.96
CA ASP A 60 8.03 16.03 -22.62
C ASP A 60 7.61 15.06 -23.75
N PRO A 61 7.88 15.37 -25.03
CA PRO A 61 7.68 14.46 -26.16
C PRO A 61 8.39 13.10 -26.03
N GLY A 62 9.43 13.02 -25.19
CA GLY A 62 10.15 11.79 -24.86
C GLY A 62 9.34 10.74 -24.10
N LEU A 63 8.17 11.12 -23.55
CA LEU A 63 7.29 10.26 -22.76
C LEU A 63 7.02 8.90 -23.43
N PHE A 64 6.61 8.90 -24.70
CA PHE A 64 6.20 7.68 -25.40
C PHE A 64 7.38 6.75 -25.69
N ALA A 65 8.56 7.32 -26.00
CA ALA A 65 9.78 6.54 -26.15
C ALA A 65 10.20 5.90 -24.82
N ARG A 66 10.01 6.62 -23.71
CA ARG A 66 10.25 6.11 -22.36
C ARG A 66 9.28 5.00 -21.99
N LEU A 67 7.98 5.17 -22.22
CA LEU A 67 6.96 4.15 -22.00
C LEU A 67 7.29 2.84 -22.74
N ILE A 68 7.72 2.90 -24.01
CA ILE A 68 8.09 1.70 -24.76
C ILE A 68 9.35 1.02 -24.21
N ARG A 69 10.35 1.81 -23.80
CA ARG A 69 11.67 1.31 -23.37
C ARG A 69 11.67 0.82 -21.92
N GLU A 70 10.98 1.53 -21.04
CA GLU A 70 11.02 1.36 -19.59
C GLU A 70 9.69 0.86 -19.01
N GLY A 71 8.61 0.81 -19.80
CA GLY A 71 7.30 0.33 -19.37
C GLY A 71 6.57 1.31 -18.43
N ASP A 72 5.74 0.73 -17.58
CA ASP A 72 4.97 1.36 -16.52
C ASP A 72 5.84 2.20 -15.58
N LEU A 73 7.00 1.66 -15.17
CA LEU A 73 7.96 2.39 -14.33
C LEU A 73 8.49 3.66 -14.99
N GLY A 74 8.79 3.62 -16.29
CA GLY A 74 9.23 4.81 -17.02
C GLY A 74 8.12 5.86 -17.15
N PHE A 75 6.87 5.41 -17.25
CA PHE A 75 5.71 6.30 -17.28
C PHE A 75 5.48 6.99 -15.92
N CYS A 76 5.61 6.23 -14.82
CA CYS A 76 5.59 6.75 -13.46
C CYS A 76 6.75 7.72 -13.19
N ASP A 77 7.98 7.37 -13.60
CA ASP A 77 9.13 8.25 -13.46
C ASP A 77 8.94 9.57 -14.23
N ALA A 78 8.36 9.51 -15.44
CA ALA A 78 8.05 10.71 -16.20
C ALA A 78 7.01 11.60 -15.50
N TYR A 79 6.03 11.04 -14.78
CA TYR A 79 5.11 11.84 -13.96
C TYR A 79 5.87 12.58 -12.85
N ILE A 80 6.73 11.86 -12.13
CA ILE A 80 7.50 12.37 -11.00
C ILE A 80 8.48 13.47 -11.44
N GLU A 81 9.06 13.33 -12.62
CA GLU A 81 9.95 14.31 -13.23
C GLU A 81 9.18 15.49 -13.88
N GLY A 82 7.85 15.44 -13.97
CA GLY A 82 7.02 16.48 -14.56
C GLY A 82 6.94 16.43 -16.09
N GLY A 83 7.34 15.32 -16.72
CA GLY A 83 7.23 15.08 -18.16
C GLY A 83 5.79 14.93 -18.65
N TRP A 84 4.85 14.62 -17.75
CA TRP A 84 3.42 14.73 -17.99
C TRP A 84 2.65 15.00 -16.69
N THR A 85 1.43 15.52 -16.82
CA THR A 85 0.52 15.78 -15.69
C THR A 85 -0.91 15.41 -16.07
N THR A 86 -1.80 15.28 -15.11
CA THR A 86 -3.25 15.12 -15.29
C THR A 86 -3.97 16.13 -14.41
N PRO A 87 -5.13 16.66 -14.83
CA PRO A 87 -5.97 17.47 -13.95
C PRO A 87 -6.54 16.68 -12.77
N ASP A 88 -6.66 15.35 -12.91
CA ASP A 88 -7.15 14.46 -11.86
C ASP A 88 -6.38 13.13 -11.92
N LEU A 89 -5.47 12.94 -10.97
CA LEU A 89 -4.64 11.73 -10.91
C LEU A 89 -5.42 10.52 -10.40
N MET A 90 -6.39 10.74 -9.50
CA MET A 90 -7.23 9.69 -8.95
C MET A 90 -8.10 9.09 -10.07
N ALA A 91 -8.79 9.95 -10.83
CA ALA A 91 -9.61 9.51 -11.96
C ALA A 91 -8.77 8.85 -13.06
N PHE A 92 -7.54 9.32 -13.29
CA PHE A 92 -6.62 8.66 -14.22
C PHE A 92 -6.26 7.24 -13.75
N MET A 93 -5.97 7.04 -12.47
CA MET A 93 -5.64 5.72 -11.93
C MET A 93 -6.85 4.78 -11.93
N ASP A 94 -8.03 5.26 -11.55
CA ASP A 94 -9.27 4.50 -11.65
C ASP A 94 -9.54 4.07 -13.11
N PHE A 95 -9.30 4.97 -14.06
CA PHE A 95 -9.39 4.66 -15.49
C PHE A 95 -8.43 3.56 -15.94
N ILE A 96 -7.16 3.54 -15.47
CA ILE A 96 -6.22 2.46 -15.78
C ILE A 96 -6.73 1.12 -15.26
N GLN A 97 -7.34 1.12 -14.08
CA GLN A 97 -7.79 -0.06 -13.37
C GLN A 97 -9.08 -0.66 -13.95
N ASP A 98 -9.89 0.15 -14.64
CA ASP A 98 -11.12 -0.24 -15.34
C ASP A 98 -10.89 -1.00 -16.68
N GLY A 99 -9.74 -1.67 -16.82
CA GLY A 99 -9.40 -2.48 -17.99
C GLY A 99 -8.55 -1.79 -19.05
N ALA A 100 -8.13 -0.53 -18.82
CA ALA A 100 -7.16 0.14 -19.69
C ALA A 100 -5.70 -0.28 -19.44
N GLU A 101 -5.42 -1.09 -18.41
CA GLU A 101 -4.09 -1.65 -18.12
C GLU A 101 -3.47 -2.35 -19.34
N ALA A 102 -4.27 -3.09 -20.11
CA ALA A 102 -3.83 -3.77 -21.33
C ALA A 102 -3.30 -2.81 -22.42
N ALA A 103 -3.67 -1.52 -22.39
CA ALA A 103 -3.15 -0.51 -23.31
C ALA A 103 -1.74 -0.03 -22.91
N LEU A 104 -1.39 -0.13 -21.61
CA LEU A 104 -0.07 0.21 -21.07
C LEU A 104 0.88 -1.00 -21.05
N ASP A 105 0.34 -2.21 -20.97
CA ASP A 105 1.12 -3.45 -20.93
C ASP A 105 1.51 -4.00 -22.33
N GLY A 106 2.64 -4.71 -22.39
CA GLY A 106 3.07 -5.43 -23.61
C GLY A 106 4.07 -4.67 -24.51
N PHE A 107 4.92 -3.80 -23.96
CA PHE A 107 6.04 -3.20 -24.69
C PHE A 107 7.36 -3.97 -24.46
N PRO A 108 8.16 -4.23 -25.51
CA PRO A 108 9.28 -5.20 -25.47
C PRO A 108 10.50 -4.79 -24.62
N GLY A 109 10.64 -3.51 -24.25
CA GLY A 109 11.76 -3.00 -23.43
C GLY A 109 11.76 -3.47 -21.97
N GLN A 110 10.64 -3.99 -21.48
CA GLN A 110 10.40 -4.38 -20.09
C GLN A 110 11.39 -5.44 -19.55
N ARG A 111 11.96 -6.31 -20.40
CA ARG A 111 12.69 -7.51 -19.93
C ARG A 111 14.07 -7.20 -19.32
N LEU A 112 14.83 -6.26 -19.89
CA LEU A 112 16.18 -5.95 -19.44
C LEU A 112 16.17 -5.08 -18.17
N LEU A 113 15.27 -4.08 -18.11
CA LEU A 113 15.10 -3.23 -16.93
C LEU A 113 14.59 -4.04 -15.74
N ARG A 114 13.54 -4.86 -15.93
CA ARG A 114 13.03 -5.75 -14.87
C ARG A 114 14.11 -6.74 -14.40
N ALA A 115 14.99 -7.23 -15.27
CA ALA A 115 16.10 -8.10 -14.86
C ALA A 115 17.14 -7.39 -13.98
N TRP A 116 17.50 -6.13 -14.31
CA TRP A 116 18.41 -5.33 -13.50
C TRP A 116 17.79 -4.94 -12.15
N GLU A 117 16.53 -4.53 -12.13
CA GLU A 117 15.83 -4.19 -10.88
C GLU A 117 15.61 -5.42 -10.01
N ARG A 118 15.26 -6.57 -10.59
CA ARG A 118 15.24 -7.86 -9.87
C ARG A 118 16.56 -8.14 -9.16
N LEU A 119 17.69 -7.91 -9.83
CA LEU A 119 19.00 -8.10 -9.22
C LEU A 119 19.23 -7.10 -8.09
N ARG A 120 18.89 -5.82 -8.29
CA ARG A 120 18.96 -4.78 -7.24
C ARG A 120 18.10 -5.12 -6.03
N PHE A 121 16.87 -5.58 -6.23
CA PHE A 121 15.94 -5.98 -5.19
C PHE A 121 16.41 -7.23 -4.45
N ARG A 122 16.98 -8.22 -5.15
CA ARG A 122 17.61 -9.40 -4.52
C ARG A 122 18.77 -9.02 -3.59
N LEU A 123 19.45 -7.91 -3.86
CA LEU A 123 20.50 -7.36 -2.99
C LEU A 123 19.94 -6.56 -1.80
N GLN A 124 18.65 -6.23 -1.79
CA GLN A 124 17.92 -5.53 -0.71
C GLN A 124 17.18 -6.50 0.23
N GLY A 125 17.78 -7.63 0.63
CA GLY A 125 17.10 -8.65 1.44
C GLY A 125 16.80 -8.24 2.90
N ASN A 126 15.62 -8.61 3.43
CA ASN A 126 15.10 -8.24 4.76
C ASN A 126 15.76 -8.98 5.96
N SER A 127 17.09 -9.04 6.00
CA SER A 127 17.80 -9.41 7.23
C SER A 127 17.44 -8.46 8.38
N LYS A 128 17.66 -8.84 9.65
CA LYS A 128 17.39 -7.96 10.81
C LYS A 128 17.99 -6.56 10.64
N GLY A 129 19.23 -6.47 10.18
CA GLY A 129 19.91 -5.19 9.93
C GLY A 129 19.29 -4.40 8.78
N GLN A 130 18.86 -5.06 7.71
CA GLN A 130 18.23 -4.39 6.56
C GLN A 130 16.80 -3.96 6.86
N ALA A 131 16.01 -4.77 7.57
CA ALA A 131 14.66 -4.42 8.01
C ALA A 131 14.67 -3.14 8.85
N ARG A 132 15.60 -3.04 9.81
CA ARG A 132 15.83 -1.80 10.57
C ARG A 132 16.17 -0.61 9.68
N ARG A 133 17.01 -0.79 8.65
CA ARG A 133 17.38 0.27 7.70
C ARG A 133 16.24 0.69 6.77
N ASN A 134 15.42 -0.25 6.30
CA ASN A 134 14.28 0.05 5.42
C ASN A 134 13.19 0.78 6.21
N ILE A 135 12.90 0.33 7.43
CA ILE A 135 11.98 0.99 8.35
C ILE A 135 12.51 2.37 8.73
N ALA A 136 13.79 2.50 9.12
CA ALA A 136 14.39 3.81 9.37
C ALA A 136 14.22 4.73 8.16
N ARG A 137 14.61 4.33 6.95
CA ARG A 137 14.45 5.16 5.74
C ARG A 137 13.02 5.56 5.39
N HIS A 138 12.04 4.69 5.63
CA HIS A 138 10.64 5.00 5.35
C HIS A 138 10.06 5.95 6.41
N TYR A 139 10.43 5.78 7.68
CA TYR A 139 10.02 6.67 8.77
C TYR A 139 10.97 7.87 8.98
N ASP A 140 12.09 7.96 8.27
CA ASP A 140 12.99 9.13 8.22
C ASP A 140 12.26 10.36 7.60
N LEU A 141 11.05 10.17 7.05
CA LEU A 141 10.13 11.27 6.72
C LEU A 141 9.67 12.04 7.97
N GLY A 142 9.75 11.40 9.15
CA GLY A 142 9.45 11.96 10.46
C GLY A 142 7.97 11.96 10.82
N ASN A 143 7.66 11.89 12.12
CA ASN A 143 6.28 11.91 12.63
C ASN A 143 5.48 13.14 12.14
N ALA A 144 6.13 14.31 12.08
CA ALA A 144 5.51 15.56 11.64
C ALA A 144 4.98 15.51 10.20
N PHE A 145 5.57 14.69 9.33
CA PHE A 145 5.07 14.49 7.98
C PHE A 145 3.76 13.71 7.99
N TYR A 146 3.72 12.59 8.71
CA TYR A 146 2.57 11.72 8.80
C TYR A 146 1.39 12.37 9.54
N GLU A 147 1.67 13.18 10.58
CA GLU A 147 0.66 13.93 11.34
C GLU A 147 -0.17 14.89 10.48
N LEU A 148 0.35 15.34 9.33
CA LEU A 148 -0.40 16.25 8.45
C LEU A 148 -1.61 15.59 7.80
N TRP A 149 -1.57 14.29 7.52
CA TRP A 149 -2.56 13.64 6.66
C TRP A 149 -3.11 12.31 7.20
N LEU A 150 -2.47 11.69 8.19
CA LEU A 150 -3.08 10.61 8.95
C LEU A 150 -4.18 11.13 9.88
N ASP A 151 -4.94 10.22 10.46
CA ASP A 151 -5.88 10.53 11.53
C ASP A 151 -5.16 10.62 12.90
N GLU A 152 -5.90 11.04 13.94
CA GLU A 152 -5.36 11.23 15.30
C GLU A 152 -4.69 9.98 15.90
N THR A 153 -5.11 8.79 15.44
CA THR A 153 -4.51 7.53 15.90
C THR A 153 -3.13 7.27 15.28
N MET A 154 -2.67 8.13 14.37
CA MET A 154 -1.42 7.97 13.61
C MET A 154 -1.34 6.58 12.97
N THR A 155 -2.44 6.14 12.36
CA THR A 155 -2.49 4.80 11.76
C THR A 155 -2.17 4.84 10.29
N TYR A 156 -1.01 4.32 9.92
CA TYR A 156 -0.63 4.11 8.53
C TYR A 156 -0.93 2.66 8.10
N SER A 157 -2.22 2.32 8.12
CA SER A 157 -2.77 1.05 7.62
C SER A 157 -4.20 1.30 7.14
N SER A 158 -4.74 0.39 6.32
CA SER A 158 -6.15 0.40 5.92
C SER A 158 -7.07 0.50 7.12
N ALA A 159 -8.07 1.38 7.04
CA ALA A 159 -9.21 1.41 7.94
C ALA A 159 -10.26 0.36 7.52
N LEU A 160 -11.26 0.11 8.38
CA LEU A 160 -12.39 -0.77 8.04
C LEU A 160 -13.69 0.04 8.08
N PHE A 161 -14.25 0.34 6.91
CA PHE A 161 -15.49 1.09 6.80
C PHE A 161 -16.70 0.17 6.80
N ASP A 162 -17.74 0.56 7.53
CA ASP A 162 -19.06 -0.06 7.51
C ASP A 162 -20.15 1.00 7.76
N GLU A 163 -21.43 0.62 7.77
CA GLU A 163 -22.55 1.55 7.98
C GLU A 163 -22.40 2.40 9.26
N GLY A 164 -21.78 1.88 10.31
CA GLY A 164 -21.53 2.59 11.57
C GLY A 164 -20.23 3.40 11.61
N ALA A 165 -19.31 3.18 10.66
CA ALA A 165 -17.98 3.79 10.63
C ALA A 165 -17.65 4.38 9.26
N GLN A 166 -18.22 5.55 8.97
CA GLN A 166 -18.07 6.22 7.67
C GLN A 166 -16.95 7.26 7.60
N SER A 167 -16.48 7.79 8.74
CA SER A 167 -15.29 8.66 8.80
C SER A 167 -14.02 7.82 8.95
N LEU A 168 -12.88 8.37 8.52
CA LEU A 168 -11.57 7.69 8.64
C LEU A 168 -11.27 7.32 10.10
N GLU A 169 -11.49 8.24 11.04
CA GLU A 169 -11.25 8.02 12.47
C GLU A 169 -12.13 6.90 13.04
N ALA A 170 -13.42 6.88 12.67
CA ALA A 170 -14.34 5.84 13.11
C ALA A 170 -13.95 4.49 12.49
N ALA A 171 -13.58 4.47 11.21
CA ALA A 171 -13.16 3.27 10.50
C ALA A 171 -11.83 2.70 11.02
N GLN A 172 -10.90 3.54 11.48
CA GLN A 172 -9.67 3.07 12.13
C GLN A 172 -9.95 2.41 13.48
N ARG A 173 -10.87 2.96 14.28
CA ARG A 173 -11.32 2.32 15.54
C ARG A 173 -12.09 1.02 15.26
N ARG A 174 -12.98 1.03 14.28
CA ARG A 174 -13.75 -0.15 13.85
C ARG A 174 -12.85 -1.30 13.41
N LYS A 175 -11.75 -1.00 12.71
CA LYS A 175 -10.70 -1.96 12.38
C LYS A 175 -10.07 -2.58 13.62
N TYR A 176 -9.73 -1.77 14.64
CA TYR A 176 -9.18 -2.29 15.89
C TYR A 176 -10.14 -3.20 16.63
N ASP A 177 -11.42 -2.82 16.72
CA ASP A 177 -12.46 -3.67 17.28
C ASP A 177 -12.58 -4.99 16.52
N SER A 178 -12.57 -4.93 15.17
CA SER A 178 -12.60 -6.11 14.31
C SER A 178 -11.49 -7.11 14.65
N ILE A 179 -10.25 -6.63 14.77
CA ILE A 179 -9.08 -7.47 15.06
C ILE A 179 -9.21 -8.11 16.44
N ILE A 180 -9.68 -7.37 17.44
CA ILE A 180 -9.84 -7.84 18.81
C ILE A 180 -10.96 -8.88 18.91
N ASP A 181 -12.09 -8.62 18.24
CA ASP A 181 -13.26 -9.51 18.21
C ASP A 181 -12.94 -10.82 17.49
N GLU A 182 -12.31 -10.74 16.31
CA GLU A 182 -11.90 -11.90 15.52
C GLU A 182 -10.87 -12.76 16.26
N MET A 183 -9.95 -12.14 17.00
CA MET A 183 -8.98 -12.85 17.85
C MET A 183 -9.64 -13.56 19.05
N GLY A 184 -10.87 -13.16 19.40
CA GLY A 184 -11.60 -13.66 20.57
C GLY A 184 -10.99 -13.24 21.91
N ALA A 185 -10.24 -12.13 21.93
CA ALA A 185 -9.59 -11.63 23.13
C ALA A 185 -10.60 -10.98 24.09
N LYS A 186 -10.46 -11.25 25.39
CA LYS A 186 -11.36 -10.79 26.45
C LYS A 186 -10.66 -9.82 27.40
N PRO A 187 -11.40 -8.94 28.10
CA PRO A 187 -10.81 -8.09 29.13
C PRO A 187 -9.92 -8.89 30.10
N GLY A 188 -8.70 -8.39 30.34
CA GLY A 188 -7.68 -9.06 31.15
C GLY A 188 -6.76 -10.03 30.39
N ASP A 189 -7.11 -10.48 29.17
CA ASP A 189 -6.20 -11.26 28.32
C ASP A 189 -4.94 -10.43 27.97
N HIS A 190 -3.82 -11.12 27.76
CA HIS A 190 -2.55 -10.50 27.36
C HIS A 190 -2.26 -10.75 25.88
N VAL A 191 -2.34 -9.69 25.08
CA VAL A 191 -2.15 -9.71 23.62
C VAL A 191 -0.76 -9.19 23.24
N LEU A 192 -0.18 -9.78 22.20
CA LEU A 192 1.00 -9.27 21.51
C LEU A 192 0.57 -8.48 20.27
N GLU A 193 1.10 -7.28 20.10
CA GLU A 193 1.03 -6.55 18.83
C GLU A 193 2.41 -6.56 18.17
N ILE A 194 2.51 -7.20 17.00
CA ILE A 194 3.72 -7.24 16.19
C ILE A 194 3.69 -6.07 15.21
N GLY A 195 4.63 -5.13 15.36
CA GLY A 195 4.66 -3.92 14.55
C GLY A 195 3.67 -2.87 15.06
N CYS A 196 3.84 -2.41 16.30
CA CYS A 196 2.86 -1.56 16.97
C CYS A 196 2.73 -0.13 16.45
N GLY A 197 3.52 0.24 15.43
CA GLY A 197 3.57 1.59 14.89
C GLY A 197 3.69 2.65 15.99
N TRP A 198 2.84 3.67 15.89
CA TRP A 198 2.73 4.75 16.87
C TRP A 198 1.85 4.41 18.09
N GLY A 199 1.41 3.16 18.25
CA GLY A 199 0.69 2.68 19.44
C GLY A 199 -0.82 2.88 19.44
N GLY A 200 -1.44 3.19 18.29
CA GLY A 200 -2.88 3.44 18.19
C GLY A 200 -3.74 2.22 18.58
N PHE A 201 -3.37 1.02 18.11
CA PHE A 201 -4.03 -0.21 18.53
C PHE A 201 -3.82 -0.50 20.01
N ALA A 202 -2.58 -0.39 20.50
CA ALA A 202 -2.26 -0.65 21.90
C ALA A 202 -3.07 0.25 22.87
N GLU A 203 -3.20 1.53 22.53
CA GLU A 203 -4.05 2.48 23.27
C GLU A 203 -5.52 2.04 23.28
N HIS A 204 -6.09 1.73 22.10
CA HIS A 204 -7.49 1.31 21.98
C HIS A 204 -7.76 -0.02 22.70
N ALA A 205 -6.90 -1.01 22.50
CA ALA A 205 -7.00 -2.34 23.11
C ALA A 205 -6.93 -2.29 24.64
N ALA A 206 -6.02 -1.48 25.21
CA ALA A 206 -5.86 -1.38 26.65
C ALA A 206 -6.90 -0.45 27.32
N GLY A 207 -7.20 0.68 26.68
CA GLY A 207 -8.11 1.71 27.18
C GLY A 207 -9.57 1.31 27.04
N THR A 208 -9.99 0.93 25.84
CA THR A 208 -11.39 0.64 25.50
C THR A 208 -11.77 -0.81 25.79
N ARG A 209 -10.87 -1.75 25.49
CA ARG A 209 -11.16 -3.20 25.55
C ARG A 209 -10.62 -3.89 26.81
N GLY A 210 -9.88 -3.16 27.65
CA GLY A 210 -9.37 -3.68 28.93
C GLY A 210 -8.33 -4.78 28.78
N LEU A 211 -7.63 -4.84 27.65
CA LEU A 211 -6.58 -5.83 27.41
C LEU A 211 -5.25 -5.40 28.05
N ARG A 212 -4.38 -6.37 28.29
CA ARG A 212 -2.94 -6.11 28.47
C ARG A 212 -2.26 -6.24 27.11
N VAL A 213 -1.37 -5.32 26.76
CA VAL A 213 -0.72 -5.31 25.45
C VAL A 213 0.79 -5.29 25.60
N THR A 214 1.48 -6.17 24.89
CA THR A 214 2.89 -5.96 24.56
C THR A 214 3.00 -5.54 23.10
N GLY A 215 3.48 -4.31 22.86
CA GLY A 215 3.69 -3.78 21.51
C GLY A 215 5.16 -3.85 21.12
N LEU A 216 5.46 -4.40 19.95
CA LEU A 216 6.82 -4.49 19.41
C LEU A 216 7.00 -3.53 18.24
N THR A 217 8.05 -2.73 18.25
CA THR A 217 8.51 -1.98 17.08
C THR A 217 10.03 -2.07 16.96
N ILE A 218 10.55 -1.86 15.75
CA ILE A 218 12.00 -1.71 15.50
C ILE A 218 12.39 -0.26 15.16
N SER A 219 11.42 0.65 15.09
CA SER A 219 11.66 2.09 14.90
C SER A 219 11.73 2.80 16.25
N ARG A 220 12.83 3.54 16.47
CA ARG A 220 13.00 4.35 17.68
C ARG A 220 11.96 5.46 17.73
N GLU A 221 11.69 6.14 16.62
CA GLU A 221 10.73 7.26 16.57
C GLU A 221 9.30 6.81 16.87
N GLN A 222 8.90 5.65 16.34
CA GLN A 222 7.61 5.04 16.66
C GLN A 222 7.53 4.62 18.12
N TYR A 223 8.61 4.05 18.67
CA TYR A 223 8.67 3.68 20.08
C TYR A 223 8.50 4.90 20.98
N ASP A 224 9.25 5.98 20.71
CA ASP A 224 9.24 7.19 21.53
C ASP A 224 7.87 7.87 21.47
N PHE A 225 7.26 7.93 20.27
CA PHE A 225 5.90 8.44 20.09
C PHE A 225 4.86 7.59 20.81
N ALA A 226 4.88 6.27 20.61
CA ALA A 226 3.95 5.35 21.26
C ALA A 226 4.08 5.41 22.78
N ALA A 227 5.31 5.51 23.32
CA ALA A 227 5.54 5.66 24.75
C ALA A 227 4.93 6.95 25.31
N ALA A 228 5.10 8.07 24.60
CA ALA A 228 4.48 9.34 24.98
C ALA A 228 2.95 9.27 24.95
N ARG A 229 2.37 8.68 23.90
CA ARG A 229 0.92 8.44 23.76
C ARG A 229 0.37 7.61 24.92
N ILE A 230 0.97 6.46 25.20
CA ILE A 230 0.53 5.55 26.27
C ILE A 230 0.67 6.19 27.65
N ALA A 231 1.71 7.00 27.88
CA ALA A 231 1.86 7.76 29.12
C ALA A 231 0.80 8.85 29.26
N ALA A 232 0.51 9.60 28.19
CA ALA A 232 -0.54 10.61 28.18
C ALA A 232 -1.94 10.02 28.45
N ALA A 233 -2.20 8.80 27.97
CA ALA A 233 -3.42 8.06 28.24
C ALA A 233 -3.47 7.38 29.63
N GLY A 234 -2.37 7.39 30.40
CA GLY A 234 -2.28 6.72 31.71
C GLY A 234 -2.36 5.19 31.64
N LEU A 235 -1.94 4.58 30.52
CA LEU A 235 -2.10 3.15 30.24
C LEU A 235 -0.84 2.31 30.51
N GLN A 236 0.15 2.88 31.20
CA GLN A 236 1.47 2.25 31.42
C GLN A 236 1.39 0.92 32.21
N ASP A 237 0.37 0.75 33.06
CA ASP A 237 0.15 -0.49 33.82
C ASP A 237 -0.39 -1.63 32.96
N ARG A 238 -0.92 -1.33 31.76
CA ARG A 238 -1.53 -2.29 30.84
C ARG A 238 -0.74 -2.48 29.56
N VAL A 239 0.04 -1.49 29.15
CA VAL A 239 0.79 -1.51 27.89
C VAL A 239 2.30 -1.52 28.14
N THR A 240 2.96 -2.54 27.62
CA THR A 240 4.43 -2.66 27.60
C THR A 240 4.93 -2.53 26.17
N LEU A 241 5.63 -1.45 25.86
CA LEU A 241 6.26 -1.26 24.55
C LEU A 241 7.71 -1.77 24.59
N LYS A 242 8.14 -2.42 23.52
CA LYS A 242 9.53 -2.88 23.36
C LYS A 242 10.09 -2.44 22.00
N LEU A 243 11.25 -1.77 22.02
CA LEU A 243 12.06 -1.60 20.82
C LEU A 243 12.80 -2.92 20.53
N GLN A 244 12.11 -3.86 19.90
CA GLN A 244 12.56 -5.24 19.73
C GLN A 244 12.06 -5.81 18.41
N ASP A 245 12.92 -6.60 17.76
CA ASP A 245 12.50 -7.40 16.61
C ASP A 245 11.59 -8.55 17.08
N TYR A 246 10.48 -8.80 16.38
CA TYR A 246 9.53 -9.84 16.75
C TYR A 246 10.16 -11.24 16.83
N ARG A 247 11.22 -11.49 16.05
CA ARG A 247 11.99 -12.76 16.06
C ARG A 247 12.71 -13.00 17.39
N ASP A 248 12.89 -11.94 18.19
CA ASP A 248 13.54 -12.00 19.50
C ASP A 248 12.55 -12.08 20.66
N GLU A 249 11.24 -12.01 20.41
CA GLU A 249 10.23 -12.16 21.45
C GLU A 249 10.17 -13.60 21.99
N ARG A 250 9.97 -13.73 23.30
CA ARG A 250 9.97 -15.02 24.02
C ARG A 250 8.74 -15.22 24.92
N GLY A 251 7.85 -14.24 25.02
CA GLY A 251 6.58 -14.32 25.75
C GLY A 251 5.58 -15.30 25.15
N HIS A 252 4.47 -15.50 25.86
CA HIS A 252 3.32 -16.29 25.42
C HIS A 252 2.03 -15.52 25.68
N TYR A 253 1.16 -15.45 24.67
CA TYR A 253 0.07 -14.50 24.63
C TYR A 253 -1.28 -15.19 24.40
N ASP A 254 -2.33 -14.60 24.96
CA ASP A 254 -3.72 -15.03 24.79
C ASP A 254 -4.28 -14.68 23.40
N GLY A 255 -3.59 -13.79 22.68
CA GLY A 255 -3.83 -13.52 21.27
C GLY A 255 -2.69 -12.69 20.65
N ILE A 256 -2.66 -12.61 19.31
CA ILE A 256 -1.66 -11.82 18.57
C ILE A 256 -2.35 -10.98 17.51
N ALA A 257 -2.10 -9.66 17.51
CA ALA A 257 -2.40 -8.76 16.40
C ALA A 257 -1.13 -8.50 15.59
N SER A 258 -1.28 -8.44 14.26
CA SER A 258 -0.23 -7.92 13.38
C SER A 258 -0.88 -7.20 12.21
N ILE A 259 -0.67 -5.89 12.11
CA ILE A 259 -1.38 -5.01 11.19
C ILE A 259 -0.42 -4.50 10.14
N GLU A 260 -0.60 -4.94 8.89
CA GLU A 260 0.16 -4.50 7.71
C GLU A 260 1.68 -4.49 7.94
N MET A 261 2.15 -5.51 8.65
CA MET A 261 3.56 -5.75 8.96
C MET A 261 4.15 -6.89 8.09
N PHE A 262 3.30 -7.82 7.65
CA PHE A 262 3.72 -9.04 6.95
C PHE A 262 4.41 -8.74 5.61
N GLU A 263 3.97 -7.68 4.95
CA GLU A 263 4.44 -7.14 3.69
C GLU A 263 5.93 -6.78 3.79
N ALA A 264 6.35 -6.26 4.95
CA ALA A 264 7.73 -5.87 5.23
C ALA A 264 8.64 -7.04 5.65
N VAL A 265 8.09 -8.23 5.91
CA VAL A 265 8.86 -9.44 6.27
C VAL A 265 9.69 -9.92 5.08
N GLY A 266 9.10 -9.89 3.89
CA GLY A 266 9.68 -10.42 2.65
C GLY A 266 9.62 -11.94 2.57
N GLU A 267 9.39 -12.44 1.34
CA GLU A 267 9.04 -13.83 1.03
C GLU A 267 9.93 -14.88 1.74
N ARG A 268 11.25 -14.67 1.70
CA ARG A 268 12.23 -15.59 2.29
C ARG A 268 12.02 -15.84 3.79
N TYR A 269 11.42 -14.89 4.51
CA TYR A 269 11.26 -14.92 5.96
C TYR A 269 9.83 -15.25 6.41
N TRP A 270 8.88 -15.44 5.49
CA TRP A 270 7.51 -15.82 5.82
C TRP A 270 7.40 -17.11 6.67
N PRO A 271 8.18 -18.18 6.42
CA PRO A 271 8.14 -19.35 7.31
C PRO A 271 8.51 -18.99 8.76
N VAL A 272 9.57 -18.20 8.96
CA VAL A 272 10.01 -17.76 10.30
C VAL A 272 8.94 -16.89 10.97
N TYR A 273 8.22 -16.08 10.20
CA TYR A 273 7.13 -15.26 10.71
C TYR A 273 6.00 -16.12 11.29
N PHE A 274 5.47 -17.08 10.53
CA PHE A 274 4.38 -17.94 11.01
C PHE A 274 4.83 -18.89 12.13
N GLU A 275 6.07 -19.40 12.09
CA GLU A 275 6.63 -20.16 13.21
C GLU A 275 6.74 -19.31 14.49
N THR A 276 7.09 -18.03 14.35
CA THR A 276 7.11 -17.11 15.50
C THR A 276 5.70 -16.89 16.04
N LEU A 277 4.70 -16.65 15.18
CA LEU A 277 3.30 -16.54 15.60
C LEU A 277 2.86 -17.75 16.41
N LYS A 278 3.07 -18.96 15.88
CA LYS A 278 2.74 -20.20 16.57
C LYS A 278 3.48 -20.35 17.90
N ALA A 279 4.77 -20.03 17.95
CA ALA A 279 5.57 -20.16 19.17
C ALA A 279 5.15 -19.16 20.27
N ARG A 280 4.68 -17.96 19.89
CA ARG A 280 4.24 -16.92 20.84
C ARG A 280 2.76 -17.05 21.24
N LEU A 281 1.92 -17.72 20.45
CA LEU A 281 0.50 -17.88 20.74
C LEU A 281 0.27 -19.05 21.70
N LYS A 282 -0.53 -18.91 22.77
CA LYS A 282 -0.89 -20.04 23.65
C LYS A 282 -1.72 -21.10 22.87
N PRO A 283 -1.65 -22.40 23.23
CA PRO A 283 -2.50 -23.42 22.60
C PRO A 283 -3.99 -23.07 22.69
N GLY A 284 -4.75 -23.34 21.62
CA GLY A 284 -6.18 -23.03 21.51
C GLY A 284 -6.52 -21.54 21.34
N ARG A 285 -5.52 -20.64 21.31
CA ARG A 285 -5.72 -19.20 21.09
C ARG A 285 -5.54 -18.82 19.62
N GLN A 286 -5.93 -17.60 19.29
CA GLN A 286 -6.00 -17.10 17.91
C GLN A 286 -5.11 -15.87 17.70
N ALA A 287 -4.60 -15.73 16.48
CA ALA A 287 -3.89 -14.58 15.98
C ALA A 287 -4.67 -14.01 14.81
N THR A 288 -4.89 -12.70 14.78
CA THR A 288 -5.57 -12.01 13.69
C THR A 288 -4.58 -11.06 13.02
N LEU A 289 -4.35 -11.29 11.73
CA LEU A 289 -3.40 -10.51 10.93
C LEU A 289 -4.18 -9.70 9.91
N GLN A 290 -3.90 -8.41 9.80
CA GLN A 290 -4.34 -7.60 8.67
C GLN A 290 -3.21 -7.57 7.64
N VAL A 291 -3.47 -8.08 6.44
CA VAL A 291 -2.45 -8.29 5.40
C VAL A 291 -2.99 -7.83 4.05
N ILE A 292 -2.21 -7.01 3.35
CA ILE A 292 -2.42 -6.69 1.95
C ILE A 292 -2.04 -7.90 1.10
N THR A 293 -2.93 -8.30 0.20
CA THR A 293 -2.71 -9.38 -0.75
C THR A 293 -2.73 -8.85 -2.18
N ILE A 294 -2.08 -9.58 -3.08
CA ILE A 294 -2.20 -9.40 -4.52
C ILE A 294 -3.16 -10.45 -5.10
N ALA A 295 -3.93 -10.10 -6.13
CA ALA A 295 -4.79 -11.05 -6.83
C ALA A 295 -4.03 -12.31 -7.31
N GLU A 296 -4.68 -13.47 -7.26
CA GLU A 296 -4.05 -14.78 -7.52
C GLU A 296 -3.37 -14.84 -8.89
N GLU A 297 -4.06 -14.35 -9.92
CA GLU A 297 -3.60 -14.31 -11.30
C GLU A 297 -2.38 -13.40 -11.51
N ARG A 298 -2.16 -12.44 -10.61
CA ARG A 298 -1.04 -11.48 -10.68
C ARG A 298 0.19 -11.95 -9.90
N TRP A 299 0.04 -12.94 -9.03
CA TRP A 299 1.08 -13.38 -8.11
C TRP A 299 2.42 -13.69 -8.78
N GLU A 300 2.44 -14.54 -9.81
CA GLU A 300 3.70 -14.96 -10.45
C GLU A 300 4.42 -13.78 -11.14
N ALA A 301 3.65 -12.87 -11.75
CA ALA A 301 4.19 -11.67 -12.36
C ALA A 301 4.75 -10.70 -11.30
N TYR A 302 3.98 -10.47 -10.23
CA TYR A 302 4.34 -9.59 -9.13
C TYR A 302 5.57 -10.10 -8.36
N ARG A 303 5.55 -11.37 -7.93
CA ARG A 303 6.67 -12.03 -7.23
C ARG A 303 7.97 -11.97 -8.03
N GLY A 304 7.86 -12.05 -9.35
CA GLY A 304 8.99 -11.94 -10.25
C GLY A 304 9.46 -10.51 -10.47
N GLY A 305 8.66 -9.48 -10.24
CA GLY A 305 8.90 -8.09 -10.66
C GLY A 305 9.50 -7.19 -9.59
N VAL A 306 9.84 -5.96 -9.99
CA VAL A 306 9.93 -4.80 -9.10
C VAL A 306 8.98 -3.77 -9.66
N ASP A 307 8.01 -3.34 -8.87
CA ASP A 307 7.06 -2.30 -9.28
C ASP A 307 7.44 -0.92 -8.72
N PHE A 308 6.59 0.08 -9.00
CA PHE A 308 6.76 1.43 -8.51
C PHE A 308 6.83 1.49 -6.98
N ILE A 309 5.97 0.72 -6.30
CA ILE A 309 5.86 0.69 -4.84
C ILE A 309 7.14 0.13 -4.22
N GLN A 310 7.62 -1.01 -4.69
CA GLN A 310 8.87 -1.62 -4.25
C GLN A 310 10.09 -0.75 -4.59
N ARG A 311 10.04 0.02 -5.67
CA ARG A 311 11.15 0.89 -6.07
C ARG A 311 11.27 2.15 -5.22
N TYR A 312 10.14 2.80 -4.89
CA TYR A 312 10.12 4.14 -4.29
C TYR A 312 9.57 4.21 -2.87
N ILE A 313 8.56 3.42 -2.54
CA ILE A 313 7.78 3.58 -1.30
C ILE A 313 8.19 2.53 -0.27
N PHE A 314 8.13 1.24 -0.63
CA PHE A 314 8.42 0.11 0.25
C PHE A 314 9.50 -0.84 -0.33
N PRO A 315 10.78 -0.42 -0.35
CA PRO A 315 11.87 -1.31 -0.75
C PRO A 315 11.93 -2.57 0.11
N GLY A 316 11.92 -3.73 -0.54
CA GLY A 316 11.90 -5.04 0.11
C GLY A 316 10.50 -5.55 0.50
N GLY A 317 9.44 -4.78 0.24
CA GLY A 317 8.06 -5.21 0.45
C GLY A 317 7.66 -6.35 -0.49
N MET A 318 6.85 -7.29 -0.01
CA MET A 318 6.28 -8.38 -0.80
C MET A 318 4.88 -8.72 -0.31
N LEU A 319 3.90 -8.68 -1.20
CA LEU A 319 2.51 -9.06 -0.96
C LEU A 319 2.31 -10.53 -1.35
N PRO A 320 1.74 -11.38 -0.49
CA PRO A 320 1.34 -12.73 -0.88
C PRO A 320 0.04 -12.70 -1.69
N SER A 321 -0.24 -13.77 -2.46
CA SER A 321 -1.61 -14.06 -2.85
C SER A 321 -2.38 -14.73 -1.69
N PRO A 322 -3.73 -14.74 -1.70
CA PRO A 322 -4.52 -15.40 -0.66
C PRO A 322 -4.13 -16.87 -0.44
N SER A 323 -3.93 -17.64 -1.50
CA SER A 323 -3.54 -19.06 -1.45
C SER A 323 -2.14 -19.23 -0.84
N VAL A 324 -1.19 -18.39 -1.23
CA VAL A 324 0.18 -18.41 -0.70
C VAL A 324 0.18 -18.06 0.79
N LEU A 325 -0.57 -17.04 1.19
CA LEU A 325 -0.71 -16.64 2.60
C LEU A 325 -1.25 -17.81 3.46
N ARG A 326 -2.33 -18.45 3.00
CA ARG A 326 -2.94 -19.60 3.68
C ARG A 326 -1.98 -20.80 3.72
N ALA A 327 -1.26 -21.07 2.63
CA ALA A 327 -0.28 -22.15 2.58
C ALA A 327 0.88 -21.93 3.56
N GLN A 328 1.35 -20.69 3.72
CA GLN A 328 2.41 -20.36 4.70
C GLN A 328 1.94 -20.60 6.14
N ALA A 329 0.71 -20.15 6.48
CA ALA A 329 0.12 -20.39 7.80
C ALA A 329 -0.06 -21.90 8.09
N ALA A 330 -0.61 -22.64 7.12
CA ALA A 330 -0.82 -24.08 7.23
C ALA A 330 0.51 -24.85 7.36
N SER A 331 1.55 -24.42 6.65
CA SER A 331 2.89 -25.03 6.74
C SER A 331 3.51 -24.90 8.13
N ALA A 332 3.18 -23.82 8.86
CA ALA A 332 3.55 -23.68 10.26
C ALA A 332 2.65 -24.48 11.21
N GLY A 333 1.57 -25.09 10.72
CA GLY A 333 0.58 -25.81 11.53
C GLY A 333 -0.39 -24.89 12.28
N LEU A 334 -0.65 -23.69 11.76
CA LEU A 334 -1.74 -22.82 12.20
C LEU A 334 -2.99 -23.12 11.35
N GLY A 335 -4.13 -23.32 12.02
CA GLY A 335 -5.41 -23.55 11.35
C GLY A 335 -6.10 -22.25 10.97
N LEU A 336 -6.63 -22.16 9.75
CA LEU A 336 -7.49 -21.03 9.35
C LEU A 336 -8.83 -21.11 10.10
N VAL A 337 -9.19 -20.03 10.79
CA VAL A 337 -10.48 -19.88 11.47
C VAL A 337 -11.44 -19.10 10.57
N ARG A 338 -11.02 -17.91 10.14
CA ARG A 338 -11.83 -16.97 9.38
C ARG A 338 -10.95 -16.03 8.57
N SER A 339 -11.53 -15.46 7.52
CA SER A 339 -10.94 -14.46 6.64
C SER A 339 -12.01 -13.41 6.36
N ILE A 340 -11.66 -12.12 6.45
CA ILE A 340 -12.53 -11.01 6.09
C ILE A 340 -11.77 -10.13 5.11
N GLU A 341 -12.21 -10.11 3.86
CA GLU A 341 -11.67 -9.28 2.79
C GLU A 341 -12.41 -7.94 2.71
N PHE A 342 -11.66 -6.83 2.60
CA PHE A 342 -12.22 -5.47 2.62
C PHE A 342 -11.41 -4.47 1.80
N GLY A 343 -10.87 -4.87 0.65
CA GLY A 343 -10.08 -4.05 -0.27
C GLY A 343 -10.66 -2.65 -0.55
N GLU A 344 -11.97 -2.55 -0.73
CA GLU A 344 -12.64 -1.26 -0.96
C GLU A 344 -12.44 -0.27 0.20
N SER A 345 -12.37 -0.75 1.44
CA SER A 345 -12.04 0.11 2.58
C SER A 345 -10.62 0.67 2.50
N TYR A 346 -9.67 -0.05 1.89
CA TYR A 346 -8.34 0.51 1.64
C TYR A 346 -8.37 1.57 0.53
N SER A 347 -9.09 1.31 -0.58
CA SER A 347 -9.33 2.34 -1.61
C SER A 347 -9.85 3.65 -0.96
N ARG A 348 -10.89 3.54 -0.12
CA ARG A 348 -11.44 4.69 0.63
C ARG A 348 -10.41 5.33 1.57
N THR A 349 -9.63 4.54 2.30
CA THR A 349 -8.58 5.02 3.20
C THR A 349 -7.55 5.87 2.45
N LEU A 350 -7.04 5.36 1.33
CA LEU A 350 -6.03 6.03 0.50
C LEU A 350 -6.58 7.32 -0.13
N ARG A 351 -7.85 7.33 -0.55
CA ARG A 351 -8.52 8.55 -1.03
C ARG A 351 -8.62 9.60 0.06
N HIS A 352 -9.00 9.23 1.29
CA HIS A 352 -9.00 10.16 2.42
C HIS A 352 -7.60 10.69 2.74
N TRP A 353 -6.57 9.84 2.69
CA TRP A 353 -5.19 10.28 2.87
C TRP A 353 -4.75 11.24 1.77
N TYR A 354 -5.08 10.95 0.52
CA TYR A 354 -4.78 11.84 -0.61
C TYR A 354 -5.44 13.21 -0.45
N ASP A 355 -6.73 13.26 -0.14
CA ASP A 355 -7.46 14.51 0.06
C ASP A 355 -6.83 15.35 1.19
N ARG A 356 -6.47 14.71 2.31
CA ARG A 356 -5.80 15.39 3.44
C ARG A 356 -4.39 15.86 3.08
N PHE A 357 -3.62 15.01 2.39
CA PHE A 357 -2.27 15.32 1.93
C PHE A 357 -2.26 16.54 1.01
N GLU A 358 -3.14 16.56 0.00
CA GLU A 358 -3.27 17.67 -0.94
C GLU A 358 -3.80 18.95 -0.27
N ALA A 359 -4.72 18.83 0.70
CA ALA A 359 -5.16 19.98 1.50
C ALA A 359 -4.03 20.61 2.35
N ARG A 360 -2.98 19.84 2.67
CA ARG A 360 -1.84 20.24 3.51
C ARG A 360 -0.54 20.41 2.73
N ARG A 361 -0.63 20.48 1.40
CA ARG A 361 0.52 20.45 0.50
C ARG A 361 1.56 21.57 0.72
N ASP A 362 1.12 22.72 1.21
CA ASP A 362 1.99 23.87 1.49
C ASP A 362 2.75 23.65 2.80
N GLU A 363 2.12 23.00 3.79
CA GLU A 363 2.77 22.56 5.04
C GLU A 363 3.78 21.45 4.76
N VAL A 364 3.44 20.49 3.89
CA VAL A 364 4.39 19.47 3.39
C VAL A 364 5.61 20.13 2.74
N ALA A 365 5.41 21.12 1.87
CA ALA A 365 6.51 21.84 1.24
C ALA A 365 7.36 22.63 2.26
N ALA A 366 6.73 23.20 3.30
CA ALA A 366 7.43 23.90 4.38
C ALA A 366 8.34 22.98 5.22
N GLN A 367 8.06 21.67 5.26
CA GLN A 367 8.94 20.66 5.87
C GLN A 367 10.16 20.28 5.00
N GLY A 368 10.30 20.86 3.80
CA GLY A 368 11.43 20.63 2.90
C GLY A 368 11.19 19.55 1.84
N PHE A 369 9.97 19.03 1.73
CA PHE A 369 9.61 18.07 0.68
C PHE A 369 9.37 18.80 -0.65
N ASP A 370 10.23 18.53 -1.63
CA ASP A 370 10.18 19.18 -2.94
C ASP A 370 9.01 18.71 -3.82
N GLN A 371 8.83 19.36 -4.97
CA GLN A 371 7.77 19.03 -5.92
C GLN A 371 7.90 17.61 -6.48
N ARG A 372 9.13 17.09 -6.57
CA ARG A 372 9.38 15.73 -7.05
C ARG A 372 8.87 14.70 -6.04
N PHE A 373 9.15 14.89 -4.75
CA PHE A 373 8.63 14.06 -3.68
C PHE A 373 7.10 14.10 -3.65
N ARG A 374 6.50 15.29 -3.77
CA ARG A 374 5.05 15.43 -3.78
C ARG A 374 4.39 14.64 -4.91
N ARG A 375 4.87 14.79 -6.15
CA ARG A 375 4.37 13.98 -7.28
C ARG A 375 4.56 12.48 -7.06
N MET A 376 5.66 12.07 -6.46
CA MET A 376 5.86 10.65 -6.11
C MET A 376 4.83 10.17 -5.08
N TRP A 377 4.51 11.00 -4.08
CA TRP A 377 3.54 10.67 -3.04
C TRP A 377 2.09 10.67 -3.55
N ASP A 378 1.73 11.66 -4.40
CA ASP A 378 0.44 11.70 -5.09
C ASP A 378 0.23 10.44 -5.92
N LEU A 379 1.25 10.08 -6.71
CA LEU A 379 1.23 8.89 -7.55
C LEU A 379 1.08 7.61 -6.72
N TYR A 380 1.78 7.53 -5.59
CA TYR A 380 1.64 6.42 -4.64
C TYR A 380 0.21 6.28 -4.13
N LEU A 381 -0.36 7.33 -3.54
CA LEU A 381 -1.68 7.27 -2.91
C LEU A 381 -2.77 6.96 -3.95
N CYS A 382 -2.75 7.64 -5.10
CA CYS A 382 -3.73 7.46 -6.17
C CYS A 382 -3.61 6.09 -6.85
N ALA A 383 -2.39 5.64 -7.17
CA ALA A 383 -2.20 4.33 -7.81
C ALA A 383 -2.63 3.18 -6.90
N CYS A 384 -2.30 3.25 -5.61
CA CYS A 384 -2.75 2.26 -4.64
C CYS A 384 -4.28 2.30 -4.48
N ALA A 385 -4.90 3.48 -4.40
CA ALA A 385 -6.36 3.58 -4.28
C ALA A 385 -7.07 2.86 -5.44
N GLY A 386 -6.63 3.12 -6.68
CA GLY A 386 -7.12 2.41 -7.85
C GLY A 386 -6.81 0.91 -7.82
N ALA A 387 -5.63 0.50 -7.35
CA ALA A 387 -5.24 -0.91 -7.24
C ALA A 387 -6.21 -1.72 -6.36
N PHE A 388 -6.61 -1.15 -5.23
CA PHE A 388 -7.61 -1.77 -4.34
C PHE A 388 -9.02 -1.70 -4.91
N SER A 389 -9.42 -0.55 -5.48
CA SER A 389 -10.74 -0.37 -6.08
C SER A 389 -10.99 -1.32 -7.26
N GLY A 390 -9.96 -1.57 -8.07
CA GLY A 390 -10.01 -2.48 -9.22
C GLY A 390 -9.75 -3.95 -8.88
N GLY A 391 -9.52 -4.30 -7.60
CA GLY A 391 -9.30 -5.68 -7.16
C GLY A 391 -7.93 -6.29 -7.52
N ASN A 392 -6.98 -5.48 -8.01
CA ASN A 392 -5.60 -5.95 -8.23
C ASN A 392 -4.91 -6.26 -6.90
N CYS A 393 -5.23 -5.49 -5.86
CA CYS A 393 -4.84 -5.72 -4.48
C CYS A 393 -6.11 -5.85 -3.61
N ASP A 394 -5.97 -6.54 -2.48
CA ASP A 394 -7.00 -6.63 -1.45
C ASP A 394 -6.34 -6.47 -0.07
N VAL A 395 -7.14 -6.24 0.97
CA VAL A 395 -6.70 -6.33 2.36
C VAL A 395 -7.60 -7.32 3.08
N THR A 396 -6.96 -8.24 3.79
CA THR A 396 -7.66 -9.30 4.53
C THR A 396 -7.30 -9.27 6.00
N GLN A 397 -8.29 -9.44 6.86
CA GLN A 397 -8.10 -9.86 8.25
C GLN A 397 -8.22 -11.38 8.30
N ILE A 398 -7.07 -12.05 8.39
CA ILE A 398 -6.98 -13.50 8.48
C ILE A 398 -6.78 -13.92 9.94
N THR A 399 -7.69 -14.74 10.45
CA THR A 399 -7.66 -15.27 11.81
C THR A 399 -7.18 -16.71 11.79
N LEU A 400 -6.13 -16.98 12.57
CA LEU A 400 -5.40 -18.23 12.61
C LEU A 400 -5.36 -18.78 14.04
N ALA A 401 -5.68 -20.05 14.23
CA ALA A 401 -5.63 -20.72 15.52
C ALA A 401 -4.39 -21.60 15.67
N ARG A 402 -3.78 -21.56 16.86
CA ARG A 402 -2.85 -22.60 17.29
C ARG A 402 -3.67 -23.80 17.81
N PRO A 403 -3.44 -25.04 17.32
CA PRO A 403 -4.07 -26.22 17.87
C PRO A 403 -3.88 -26.34 19.40
N ALA A 404 -4.88 -26.89 20.08
CA ALA A 404 -4.91 -27.05 21.54
C ALA A 404 -3.85 -28.02 22.07
#